data_AF-E3LW58-F1
#
_entry.id   AF-E3LW58-F1
#
_cell.length_a   1.000
_cell.length_b   1.000
_cell.length_c   1.000
_cell.angle_alpha   90.00
_cell.angle_beta   90.00
_cell.angle_gamma   90.00
#
_symmetry.space_group_name_H-M   'P 1'
#
loop_
_entity.id
_entity.type
_entity.pdbx_description
1 polymer ?
#
loop_
_entity_poly.entity_id
_entity_poly.type
_entity_poly.pdbx_seq_one_letter_code
_entity_poly.pdbx_strand_id
1 'polypeptide(L)'
;MKISSNIDSIQFQKTNDISQLIPMEYPSMSPEFKRKYSELMISLTTGIPDTDCLICHDFRKEQEKTIECESTCHKVYHWKCATKWFKHQQTCPHCRSRILDDEEYPAL
;
A
#
# COMPACT_ATOMS: atom_id res chain seq x y z
N MET A 1 29.33 21.20 -45.42
CA MET A 1 29.15 20.97 -43.96
C MET A 1 28.34 19.71 -43.78
N LYS A 2 28.91 18.66 -43.16
CA LYS A 2 28.21 17.40 -42.88
C LYS A 2 27.48 17.57 -41.54
N ILE A 3 26.16 17.68 -41.56
CA ILE A 3 25.36 17.55 -40.34
C ILE A 3 25.05 16.06 -40.23
N SER A 4 25.88 15.34 -39.47
CA SER A 4 25.62 13.96 -39.10
C SER A 4 24.62 13.97 -37.94
N SER A 5 23.33 13.80 -38.23
CA SER A 5 22.33 13.52 -37.21
C SER A 5 22.55 12.08 -36.72
N ASN A 6 23.20 11.97 -35.56
CA ASN A 6 23.33 10.71 -34.82
C ASN A 6 21.95 10.36 -34.26
N ILE A 7 21.21 9.51 -34.97
CA ILE A 7 19.95 8.95 -34.45
C ILE A 7 20.37 7.70 -33.69
N ASP A 8 20.55 7.83 -32.38
CA ASP A 8 20.77 6.70 -31.50
C ASP A 8 19.55 5.78 -31.59
N SER A 9 19.73 4.63 -32.25
CA SER A 9 18.71 3.60 -32.36
C SER A 9 18.44 3.03 -30.97
N ILE A 10 17.29 3.39 -30.38
CA ILE A 10 16.84 2.83 -29.10
C ILE A 10 16.67 1.32 -29.29
N GLN A 11 17.55 0.54 -28.68
CA GLN A 11 17.43 -0.91 -28.64
C GLN A 11 16.35 -1.26 -27.61
N PHE A 12 15.12 -1.48 -28.09
CA PHE A 12 14.04 -1.98 -27.24
C PHE A 12 14.32 -3.44 -26.86
N GLN A 13 14.48 -3.68 -25.56
CA GLN A 13 14.48 -5.04 -25.03
C GLN A 13 13.11 -5.65 -25.31
N LYS A 14 13.07 -6.91 -25.75
CA LYS A 14 11.83 -7.64 -26.02
C LYS A 14 11.18 -8.04 -24.69
N THR A 15 10.63 -7.05 -24.01
CA THR A 15 9.80 -7.22 -22.82
C THR A 15 8.34 -7.09 -23.25
N ASN A 16 7.41 -7.71 -22.51
CA ASN A 16 5.99 -7.41 -22.65
C ASN A 16 5.62 -6.07 -21.98
N ASP A 17 6.62 -5.22 -21.67
CA ASP A 17 6.44 -3.95 -21.01
C ASP A 17 6.17 -2.87 -22.07
N ILE A 18 4.89 -2.54 -22.23
CA ILE A 18 4.41 -1.53 -23.16
C ILE A 18 4.43 -0.11 -22.56
N SER A 19 4.96 0.07 -21.34
CA SER A 19 4.96 1.38 -20.64
C SER A 19 5.70 2.47 -21.42
N GLN A 20 6.58 2.09 -22.34
CA GLN A 20 7.32 2.98 -23.23
C GLN A 20 6.54 3.38 -24.50
N LEU A 21 5.46 2.66 -24.85
CA LEU A 21 4.69 2.88 -26.08
C LEU A 21 3.54 3.88 -25.91
N ILE A 22 3.13 4.12 -24.67
CA ILE A 22 2.08 5.09 -24.34
C ILE A 22 2.69 6.02 -23.30
N PRO A 23 2.98 7.29 -23.64
CA PRO A 23 3.21 8.32 -22.62
C PRO A 23 1.88 8.52 -21.88
N MET A 24 1.56 7.62 -20.94
CA MET A 24 0.42 7.76 -20.07
C MET A 24 0.75 8.85 -19.06
N GLU A 25 0.56 10.10 -19.45
CA GLU A 25 0.13 11.10 -18.49
C GLU A 25 -1.24 10.65 -18.00
N TYR A 26 -1.27 9.87 -16.92
CA TYR A 26 -2.51 9.57 -16.24
C TYR A 26 -3.18 10.92 -15.95
N PRO A 27 -4.41 11.17 -16.47
CA PRO A 27 -5.08 12.42 -16.20
C PRO A 27 -5.20 12.58 -14.69
N SER A 28 -4.40 13.49 -14.14
CA SER A 28 -4.45 13.80 -12.73
C SER A 28 -5.68 14.68 -12.51
N MET A 29 -6.56 14.24 -11.62
CA MET A 29 -7.62 15.10 -11.12
C MET A 29 -7.03 16.42 -10.59
N SER A 30 -7.76 17.52 -10.76
CA SER A 30 -7.31 18.82 -10.23
C SER A 30 -7.14 18.74 -8.71
N PRO A 31 -6.22 19.53 -8.11
CA PRO A 31 -6.07 19.59 -6.67
C PRO A 31 -7.40 19.87 -5.94
N GLU A 32 -8.23 20.76 -6.51
CA GLU A 32 -9.55 21.11 -5.97
C GLU A 32 -10.50 19.91 -5.99
N PHE A 33 -10.49 19.12 -7.08
CA PHE A 33 -11.29 17.91 -7.19
C PHE A 33 -10.85 16.88 -6.16
N LYS A 34 -9.53 16.63 -6.04
CA LYS A 34 -8.97 15.67 -5.08
C LYS A 34 -9.40 16.01 -3.65
N ARG A 35 -9.35 17.30 -3.28
CA ARG A 35 -9.79 17.77 -1.96
C ARG A 35 -11.29 17.50 -1.74
N LYS A 36 -12.14 17.95 -2.65
CA LYS A 36 -13.60 17.75 -2.54
C LYS A 36 -13.98 16.28 -2.50
N TYR A 37 -13.34 15.46 -3.33
CA TYR A 37 -13.55 14.02 -3.35
C TYR A 37 -13.12 13.39 -2.02
N SER A 38 -11.95 13.76 -1.48
CA SER A 38 -11.48 13.27 -0.18
C SER A 38 -12.46 13.62 0.95
N GLU A 39 -12.95 14.86 1.01
CA GLU A 39 -13.93 15.29 2.01
C GLU A 39 -15.24 14.50 1.89
N LEU A 40 -15.74 14.31 0.67
CA LEU A 40 -16.94 13.52 0.40
C LEU A 40 -16.75 12.06 0.82
N MET A 41 -15.62 11.45 0.46
CA MET A 41 -15.33 10.06 0.83
C MET A 41 -15.25 9.89 2.34
N ILE A 42 -14.55 10.78 3.05
CA ILE A 42 -14.52 10.78 4.51
C ILE A 42 -15.95 10.84 5.06
N SER A 43 -16.77 11.79 4.59
CA SER A 43 -18.16 11.92 5.05
C SER A 43 -19.01 10.67 4.79
N LEU A 44 -18.80 9.99 3.67
CA LEU A 44 -19.54 8.77 3.33
C LEU A 44 -19.08 7.54 4.11
N THR A 45 -17.81 7.51 4.53
CA THR A 45 -17.22 6.37 5.24
C THR A 45 -17.11 6.57 6.75
N THR A 46 -17.36 7.77 7.25
CA THR A 46 -17.32 8.07 8.69
C THR A 46 -18.37 7.23 9.42
N GLY A 47 -17.92 6.42 10.38
CA GLY A 47 -18.78 5.51 11.14
C GLY A 47 -18.98 4.12 10.52
N ILE A 48 -18.45 3.87 9.31
CA ILE A 48 -18.35 2.50 8.80
C ILE A 48 -17.14 1.84 9.48
N PRO A 49 -17.33 0.79 10.29
CA PRO A 49 -16.23 0.15 10.97
C PRO A 49 -15.32 -0.54 9.94
N ASP A 50 -14.02 -0.38 10.12
CA ASP A 50 -13.04 -1.16 9.36
C ASP A 50 -13.06 -2.59 9.88
N THR A 51 -13.86 -3.48 9.30
CA THR A 51 -14.07 -4.86 9.79
C THR A 51 -13.29 -5.92 9.03
N ASP A 52 -12.72 -5.58 7.89
CA ASP A 52 -12.11 -6.55 6.98
C ASP A 52 -10.60 -6.65 7.18
N CYS A 53 -10.07 -7.86 7.22
CA CYS A 53 -8.64 -8.07 7.37
C CYS A 53 -7.91 -7.68 6.07
N LEU A 54 -7.10 -6.63 6.07
CA LEU A 54 -6.38 -6.16 4.86
C LEU A 54 -5.34 -7.14 4.29
N ILE A 55 -5.10 -8.29 4.93
CA ILE A 55 -4.19 -9.34 4.42
C ILE A 55 -4.96 -10.37 3.58
N CYS A 56 -6.14 -10.80 4.02
CA CYS A 56 -6.94 -11.83 3.33
C CYS A 56 -8.22 -11.28 2.68
N HIS A 57 -8.57 -10.03 2.98
CA HIS A 57 -9.77 -9.32 2.54
C HIS A 57 -11.09 -9.95 3.00
N ASP A 58 -11.04 -10.80 4.04
CA ASP A 58 -12.23 -11.37 4.68
C ASP A 58 -12.61 -10.59 5.94
N PHE A 59 -13.91 -10.57 6.23
CA PHE A 59 -14.48 -10.02 7.45
C PHE A 59 -13.92 -10.69 8.71
N ARG A 60 -13.57 -9.89 9.71
CA ARG A 60 -13.11 -10.37 11.03
C ARG A 60 -14.30 -10.55 11.97
N LYS A 61 -14.54 -11.78 12.42
CA LYS A 61 -15.62 -12.05 13.39
C LYS A 61 -15.19 -11.63 14.80
N GLU A 62 -16.14 -11.17 15.61
CA GLU A 62 -15.89 -10.71 17.00
C GLU A 62 -15.18 -11.75 17.89
N GLN A 63 -15.40 -13.04 17.61
CA GLN A 63 -14.87 -14.16 18.39
C GLN A 63 -13.48 -14.62 17.93
N GLU A 64 -13.02 -14.13 16.77
CA GLU A 64 -11.73 -14.53 16.21
C GLU A 64 -10.60 -13.75 16.88
N LYS A 65 -9.48 -14.43 17.11
CA LYS A 65 -8.28 -13.75 17.62
C LYS A 65 -7.77 -12.76 16.58
N THR A 66 -7.48 -11.54 17.02
CA THR A 66 -6.98 -10.45 16.20
C THR A 66 -5.64 -9.91 16.72
N ILE A 67 -4.95 -9.15 15.87
CA ILE A 67 -3.80 -8.31 16.24
C ILE A 67 -4.09 -6.91 15.73
N GLU A 68 -3.85 -5.89 16.55
CA GLU A 68 -3.96 -4.49 16.19
C GLU A 68 -2.57 -3.87 15.98
N CYS A 69 -2.45 -2.94 15.03
CA CYS A 69 -1.29 -2.05 14.94
C CYS A 69 -1.44 -0.89 15.94
N GLU A 70 -1.03 -1.13 17.18
CA GLU A 70 -1.17 -0.17 18.29
C GLU A 70 -0.30 1.08 18.13
N SER A 71 0.82 0.97 17.39
CA SER A 71 1.81 2.05 17.32
C SER A 71 1.41 3.26 16.49
N THR A 72 0.54 3.11 15.48
CA THR A 72 0.30 4.21 14.51
C THR A 72 -1.08 4.25 13.89
N CYS A 73 -1.57 3.16 13.30
CA CYS A 73 -2.76 3.22 12.42
C CYS A 73 -3.97 2.42 12.93
N HIS A 74 -3.86 1.72 14.06
CA HIS A 74 -4.96 0.98 14.70
C HIS A 74 -5.69 -0.01 13.77
N LYS A 75 -4.98 -0.50 12.74
CA LYS A 75 -5.53 -1.49 11.81
C LYS A 75 -5.51 -2.86 12.47
N VAL A 76 -6.62 -3.58 12.36
CA VAL A 76 -6.82 -4.88 12.99
C VAL A 76 -6.80 -5.98 11.94
N TYR A 77 -6.10 -7.07 12.25
CA TYR A 77 -5.88 -8.20 11.37
C TYR A 77 -6.28 -9.49 12.05
N HIS A 78 -6.66 -10.52 11.28
CA HIS A 78 -6.74 -11.88 11.83
C HIS A 78 -5.37 -12.29 12.39
N TRP A 79 -5.36 -12.86 13.60
CA TRP A 79 -4.14 -13.36 14.25
C TRP A 79 -3.33 -14.27 13.32
N LYS A 80 -4.00 -15.21 12.64
CA LYS A 80 -3.37 -16.15 11.70
C LYS A 80 -2.72 -15.46 10.51
N CYS A 81 -3.33 -14.40 9.99
CA CYS A 81 -2.81 -13.64 8.86
C CYS A 81 -1.58 -12.82 9.28
N ALA A 82 -1.71 -12.07 10.36
CA ALA A 82 -0.64 -11.26 10.91
C ALA A 82 0.58 -12.10 11.32
N THR A 83 0.37 -13.24 12.00
CA THR A 83 1.45 -14.17 12.37
C THR A 83 2.23 -14.68 11.15
N LYS A 84 1.55 -14.98 10.03
CA LYS A 84 2.23 -15.42 8.79
C LYS A 84 3.02 -14.28 8.16
N TRP A 85 2.50 -13.06 8.20
CA TRP A 85 3.16 -11.87 7.69
C TRP A 85 4.43 -11.55 8.49
N PHE A 86 4.35 -11.54 9.82
CA PHE A 86 5.48 -11.17 10.69
C PHE A 86 6.66 -12.14 10.66
N LYS A 87 6.47 -13.37 10.17
CA LYS A 87 7.60 -14.28 9.88
C LYS A 87 8.53 -13.76 8.78
N HIS A 88 8.03 -12.91 7.89
CA HIS A 88 8.79 -12.36 6.77
C HIS A 88 9.08 -10.87 6.97
N GLN A 89 8.11 -10.13 7.52
CA GLN A 89 8.19 -8.69 7.64
C GLN A 89 7.57 -8.23 8.97
N GLN A 90 8.39 -7.71 9.89
CA GLN A 90 7.95 -7.28 11.23
C GLN A 90 7.31 -5.87 11.26
N THR A 91 6.64 -5.49 10.17
CA THR A 91 5.99 -4.19 10.04
C THR A 91 4.51 -4.34 9.70
N CYS A 92 3.71 -3.36 10.10
CA CYS A 92 2.30 -3.26 9.74
C CYS A 92 2.10 -3.33 8.21
N PRO A 93 1.20 -4.19 7.70
CA PRO A 93 0.86 -4.25 6.28
C PRO A 93 0.34 -2.92 5.71
N HIS A 94 -0.31 -2.09 6.55
CA HIS A 94 -0.92 -0.83 6.13
C HIS A 94 0.06 0.36 6.20
N CYS A 95 0.60 0.65 7.38
CA CYS A 95 1.44 1.84 7.60
C CYS A 95 2.95 1.56 7.57
N ARG A 96 3.37 0.30 7.52
CA ARG A 96 4.79 -0.13 7.55
C ARG A 96 5.59 0.24 8.81
N SER A 97 4.94 0.77 9.84
CA SER A 97 5.54 0.91 11.18
C SER A 97 5.88 -0.46 11.75
N ARG A 98 6.95 -0.56 12.55
CA ARG A 98 7.22 -1.78 13.32
C ARG A 98 6.07 -2.02 14.29
N ILE A 99 5.67 -3.29 14.42
CA ILE A 99 4.59 -3.72 15.30
C ILE A 99 5.11 -4.28 16.63
N LEU A 100 6.37 -4.72 16.69
CA LEU A 100 7.00 -5.13 17.94
C LEU A 100 7.58 -3.92 18.65
N ASP A 101 7.31 -3.84 19.95
CA ASP A 101 8.00 -2.94 20.88
C ASP A 101 9.40 -3.50 21.17
N ASP A 102 10.40 -2.62 21.28
CA ASP A 102 11.82 -3.00 21.37
C ASP A 102 12.19 -3.71 22.70
N GLU A 103 11.23 -3.92 23.61
CA GLU A 103 11.45 -4.41 24.98
C GLU A 103 11.41 -5.95 25.14
N GLU A 104 10.95 -6.71 24.14
CA GLU A 104 10.80 -8.17 24.27
C GLU A 104 12.10 -8.96 23.97
N TYR A 105 13.13 -8.31 23.42
CA TYR A 105 14.41 -8.97 23.12
C TYR A 105 15.59 -8.12 23.60
N PRO A 106 16.00 -8.22 24.89
CA PRO A 106 17.26 -7.63 25.32
C PRO A 106 18.39 -8.20 24.46
N ALA A 107 19.29 -7.33 24.01
CA ALA A 107 20.48 -7.72 23.27
C ALA A 107 21.24 -8.78 24.08
N LEU A 108 21.54 -9.92 23.43
CA LEU A 108 22.34 -11.02 24.00
C LEU A 108 23.74 -10.56 24.36
#